data_AF-A0A2D3VV07-F1
#
_entry.id   AF-A0A2D3VV07-F1
#
_cell.length_a   1.000
_cell.length_b   1.000
_cell.length_c   1.000
_cell.angle_alpha   90.00
_cell.angle_beta   90.00
_cell.angle_gamma   90.00
#
_symmetry.space_group_name_H-M   'P 1'
#
loop_
_entity.id
_entity.type
_entity.pdbx_description
1 polymer ?
#
loop_
_entity_poly.entity_id
_entity_poly.type
_entity_poly.pdbx_seq_one_letter_code
_entity_poly.pdbx_strand_id
1 'polypeptide(L)'
;MTFKNLISNINDMHNTLQIKALQSVSVNLTIRNYLIGHYIVEYEQNGNDRAKYGAKVLESMADNLKHIKGLSTTNLRLFRQFYSMYPQIHQSLTDESKINLKIQTNKLLTHLTFTHFVELIKIDDKTKRLCYEVETIKGNWSVRELKRQIEILLYERIGLSKDKNALLKSLNCEKKI
;
A
#
# COMPACT_ATOMS: atom_id res chain seq x y z
N MET A 1 6.63 -16.87 38.87
CA MET A 1 6.86 -15.71 37.98
C MET A 1 7.95 -14.85 38.60
N THR A 2 9.07 -14.61 37.90
CA THR A 2 10.18 -13.80 38.43
C THR A 2 10.00 -12.33 38.07
N PHE A 3 10.62 -11.41 38.83
CA PHE A 3 10.61 -9.97 38.52
C PHE A 3 11.12 -9.67 37.10
N LYS A 4 12.16 -10.40 36.65
CA LYS A 4 12.68 -10.30 35.28
C LYS A 4 11.62 -10.66 34.22
N ASN A 5 10.83 -11.71 34.46
CA ASN A 5 9.76 -12.11 33.53
C ASN A 5 8.62 -11.09 33.52
N LEU A 6 8.30 -10.48 34.67
CA LEU A 6 7.32 -9.39 34.73
C LEU A 6 7.75 -8.20 33.87
N ILE A 7 9.00 -7.75 34.01
CA ILE A 7 9.54 -6.63 33.22
C ILE A 7 9.58 -6.96 31.72
N SER A 8 9.99 -8.18 31.34
CA SER A 8 9.95 -8.62 29.93
C SER A 8 8.53 -8.58 29.38
N ASN A 9 7.57 -9.17 30.08
CA ASN A 9 6.18 -9.22 29.63
C ASN A 9 5.57 -7.82 29.46
N ILE A 10 5.87 -6.88 30.37
CA ILE A 10 5.39 -5.50 30.26
C ILE A 10 6.01 -4.82 29.04
N ASN A 11 7.32 -4.95 28.82
CA ASN A 11 7.98 -4.39 27.65
C ASN A 11 7.45 -4.98 26.34
N ASP A 12 7.27 -6.30 26.28
CA ASP A 12 6.77 -6.99 25.09
C ASP A 12 5.32 -6.58 24.79
N MET A 13 4.48 -6.47 25.82
CA MET A 13 3.11 -5.95 25.69
C MET A 13 3.11 -4.50 25.20
N HIS A 14 3.91 -3.62 25.81
CA HIS A 14 4.01 -2.22 25.42
C HIS A 14 4.41 -2.07 23.94
N ASN A 15 5.50 -2.72 23.55
CA ASN A 15 6.00 -2.68 22.17
C ASN A 15 4.96 -3.24 21.18
N THR A 16 4.33 -4.36 21.52
CA THR A 16 3.32 -4.99 20.67
C THR A 16 2.10 -4.08 20.46
N LEU A 17 1.58 -3.48 21.53
CA LEU A 17 0.42 -2.60 21.45
C LEU A 17 0.74 -1.29 20.73
N GLN A 18 1.94 -0.74 20.93
CA GLN A 18 2.40 0.45 20.22
C GLN A 18 2.51 0.20 18.72
N ILE A 19 3.10 -0.93 18.31
CA ILE A 19 3.19 -1.34 16.90
C ILE A 19 1.78 -1.48 16.29
N LYS A 20 0.85 -2.14 17.00
CA LYS A 20 -0.54 -2.29 16.52
C LYS A 20 -1.24 -0.95 16.33
N ALA A 21 -1.03 0.01 17.24
CA ALA A 21 -1.59 1.36 17.11
C ALA A 21 -1.06 2.07 15.85
N LEU A 22 0.26 2.04 15.63
CA LEU A 22 0.90 2.63 14.45
C LEU A 22 0.44 1.97 13.14
N GLN A 23 0.26 0.64 13.15
CA GLN A 23 -0.29 -0.10 12.01
C GLN A 23 -1.72 0.35 11.72
N SER A 24 -2.60 0.42 12.72
CA SER A 24 -3.99 0.88 12.56
C SER A 24 -4.05 2.28 11.92
N VAL A 25 -3.21 3.22 12.37
CA VAL A 25 -3.11 4.55 11.76
C VAL A 25 -2.70 4.45 10.29
N SER A 26 -1.70 3.62 9.98
CA SER A 26 -1.20 3.45 8.61
C SER A 26 -2.24 2.84 7.67
N VAL A 27 -3.00 1.83 8.14
CA VAL A 27 -4.11 1.23 7.38
C VAL A 27 -5.17 2.28 7.09
N ASN A 28 -5.63 3.01 8.11
CA ASN A 28 -6.68 4.02 7.95
C ASN A 28 -6.25 5.17 7.02
N LEU A 29 -4.99 5.61 7.08
CA LEU A 29 -4.47 6.60 6.15
C LEU A 29 -4.44 6.09 4.71
N THR A 30 -4.12 4.80 4.51
CA THR A 30 -4.10 4.16 3.19
C THR A 30 -5.51 4.03 2.62
N ILE A 31 -6.48 3.64 3.44
CA ILE A 31 -7.91 3.61 3.07
C ILE A 31 -8.41 5.02 2.75
N ARG A 32 -8.10 6.02 3.59
CA ARG A 32 -8.45 7.44 3.33
C ARG A 32 -7.93 7.88 1.96
N ASN A 33 -6.66 7.61 1.68
CA ASN A 33 -6.04 7.96 0.40
C ASN A 33 -6.74 7.27 -0.77
N TYR A 34 -7.10 5.99 -0.64
CA TYR A 34 -7.85 5.26 -1.66
C TYR A 34 -9.23 5.87 -1.93
N LEU A 35 -10.00 6.17 -0.87
CA LEU A 35 -11.33 6.76 -0.97
C LEU A 35 -11.31 8.17 -1.57
N ILE A 36 -10.29 8.98 -1.26
CA ILE A 36 -10.11 10.27 -1.93
C ILE A 36 -9.90 10.07 -3.43
N GLY A 37 -9.10 9.08 -3.84
CA GLY A 37 -8.93 8.70 -5.23
C GLY A 37 -10.24 8.34 -5.92
N HIS A 38 -11.06 7.51 -5.27
CA HIS A 38 -12.41 7.18 -5.72
C HIS A 38 -13.27 8.44 -5.96
N TYR A 39 -13.35 9.33 -4.96
CA TYR A 39 -14.17 10.55 -5.10
C TYR A 39 -13.68 11.47 -6.21
N ILE A 40 -12.37 11.56 -6.43
CA ILE A 40 -11.80 12.33 -7.54
C ILE A 40 -12.27 11.73 -8.88
N VAL A 41 -12.16 10.40 -9.06
CA VAL A 41 -12.56 9.74 -10.31
C VAL A 41 -14.06 9.85 -10.56
N GLU A 42 -14.89 9.62 -9.55
CA GLU A 42 -16.36 9.76 -9.65
C GLU A 42 -16.77 11.19 -10.03
N TYR A 43 -16.12 12.20 -9.43
CA TYR A 43 -16.38 13.59 -9.77
C TYR A 43 -15.99 13.93 -11.22
N GLU A 44 -14.83 13.44 -11.68
CA GLU A 44 -14.38 13.60 -13.06
C GLU A 44 -15.31 12.88 -14.08
N GLN A 45 -15.91 11.75 -13.68
CA GLN A 45 -16.81 10.94 -14.51
C GLN A 45 -18.27 11.43 -14.56
N ASN A 46 -18.77 12.08 -13.51
CA ASN A 46 -20.20 12.46 -13.39
C ASN A 46 -20.47 13.98 -13.33
N GLY A 47 -19.43 14.83 -13.31
CA GLY A 47 -19.60 16.28 -13.17
C GLY A 47 -20.08 17.00 -14.44
N ASN A 48 -21.20 17.72 -14.35
CA ASN A 48 -21.65 18.66 -15.40
C ASN A 48 -20.71 19.88 -15.58
N ASP A 49 -19.83 20.14 -14.60
CA ASP A 49 -18.90 21.29 -14.56
C ASP A 49 -17.55 21.03 -15.29
N ARG A 50 -17.51 19.98 -16.12
CA ARG A 50 -16.35 19.45 -16.85
C ARG A 50 -15.54 20.49 -17.64
N ALA A 51 -16.22 21.46 -18.25
CA ALA A 51 -15.61 22.41 -19.19
C ALA A 51 -14.90 23.60 -18.51
N LYS A 52 -15.21 23.91 -17.24
CA LYS A 52 -14.59 25.04 -16.51
C LYS A 52 -13.40 24.65 -15.65
N TYR A 53 -13.34 23.40 -15.18
CA TYR A 53 -12.37 22.96 -14.17
C TYR A 53 -11.34 21.93 -14.65
N GLY A 54 -11.45 21.43 -15.89
CA GLY A 54 -10.49 20.51 -16.49
C GLY A 54 -9.04 20.99 -16.33
N ALA A 55 -8.17 20.09 -15.84
CA ALA A 55 -6.79 20.31 -15.38
C ALA A 55 -6.58 21.02 -14.02
N LYS A 56 -7.50 21.87 -13.54
CA LYS A 56 -7.34 22.63 -12.27
C LYS A 56 -8.05 22.06 -11.04
N VAL A 57 -8.87 21.01 -11.18
CA VAL A 57 -9.59 20.39 -10.04
C VAL A 57 -8.64 20.04 -8.89
N LEU A 58 -7.52 19.36 -9.18
CA LEU A 58 -6.59 18.91 -8.14
C LEU A 58 -5.86 20.07 -7.46
N GLU A 59 -5.58 21.15 -8.20
CA GLU A 59 -4.97 22.37 -7.64
C GLU A 59 -5.95 23.08 -6.71
N SER A 60 -7.19 23.28 -7.17
CA SER A 60 -8.24 23.88 -6.35
C SER A 60 -8.55 23.03 -5.10
N MET A 61 -8.58 21.70 -5.23
CA MET A 61 -8.73 20.81 -4.08
C MET A 61 -7.56 20.96 -3.10
N ALA A 62 -6.32 20.98 -3.59
CA ALA A 62 -5.15 21.15 -2.74
C ALA A 62 -5.17 22.50 -2.00
N ASP A 63 -5.58 23.58 -2.67
CA ASP A 63 -5.69 24.91 -2.06
C ASP A 63 -6.76 24.97 -0.97
N ASN A 64 -7.92 24.36 -1.21
CA ASN A 64 -9.03 24.30 -0.24
C ASN A 64 -8.74 23.33 0.92
N LEU A 65 -7.96 22.28 0.68
CA LEU A 65 -7.64 21.24 1.66
C LEU A 65 -6.25 21.39 2.29
N LYS A 66 -5.56 22.52 2.07
CA LYS A 66 -4.18 22.78 2.54
C LYS A 66 -3.99 22.66 4.05
N HIS A 67 -5.07 22.82 4.82
CA HIS A 67 -5.07 22.66 6.28
C HIS A 67 -4.92 21.19 6.71
N ILE A 68 -5.14 20.23 5.81
CA ILE A 68 -4.99 18.80 6.06
C ILE A 68 -3.62 18.34 5.54
N LYS A 69 -2.76 17.89 6.45
CA LYS A 69 -1.42 17.38 6.10
C LYS A 69 -1.51 16.23 5.10
N GLY A 70 -0.74 16.34 4.01
CA GLY A 70 -0.63 15.29 3.00
C GLY A 70 -1.68 15.35 1.89
N LEU A 71 -2.51 16.40 1.79
CA LEU A 71 -3.42 16.65 0.67
C LEU A 71 -2.87 17.69 -0.33
N SER A 72 -1.63 17.50 -0.77
CA SER A 72 -1.05 18.31 -1.86
C SER A 72 -1.55 17.85 -3.23
N THR A 73 -1.45 18.71 -4.25
CA THR A 73 -1.78 18.38 -5.65
C THR A 73 -1.11 17.08 -6.12
N THR A 74 0.17 16.89 -5.76
CA THR A 74 0.93 15.67 -6.07
C THR A 74 0.31 14.44 -5.41
N ASN A 75 -0.03 14.51 -4.13
CA ASN A 75 -0.65 13.39 -3.43
C ASN A 75 -2.05 13.09 -3.94
N LEU A 76 -2.86 14.09 -4.26
CA LEU A 76 -4.18 13.90 -4.86
C LEU A 76 -4.09 13.18 -6.21
N ARG A 77 -3.07 13.50 -7.03
CA ARG A 77 -2.78 12.78 -8.27
C ARG A 77 -2.42 11.32 -8.01
N LEU A 78 -1.59 11.05 -7.00
CA LEU A 78 -1.24 9.69 -6.59
C LEU A 78 -2.45 8.90 -6.05
N PHE A 79 -3.34 9.54 -5.29
CA PHE A 79 -4.57 8.93 -4.80
C PHE A 79 -5.49 8.52 -5.95
N ARG A 80 -5.67 9.42 -6.93
CA ARG A 80 -6.41 9.12 -8.15
C ARG A 80 -5.83 7.92 -8.88
N GLN A 81 -4.51 7.89 -9.11
CA GLN A 81 -3.83 6.75 -9.74
C GLN A 81 -3.98 5.47 -8.91
N PHE A 82 -3.85 5.56 -7.59
CA PHE A 82 -3.98 4.42 -6.69
C PHE A 82 -5.36 3.76 -6.81
N TYR A 83 -6.43 4.56 -6.81
CA TYR A 83 -7.78 4.05 -7.03
C TYR A 83 -7.93 3.38 -8.40
N SER A 84 -7.53 4.07 -9.48
CA SER A 84 -7.60 3.52 -10.84
C SER A 84 -6.83 2.21 -11.02
N MET A 85 -5.71 2.06 -10.31
CA MET A 85 -4.81 0.92 -10.45
C MET A 85 -5.23 -0.29 -9.60
N TYR A 86 -6.02 -0.07 -8.55
CA TYR A 86 -6.49 -1.10 -7.61
C TYR A 86 -8.03 -1.11 -7.47
N PRO A 87 -8.81 -1.30 -8.54
CA PRO A 87 -10.28 -1.32 -8.45
C PRO A 87 -10.82 -2.45 -7.56
N GLN A 88 -10.04 -3.52 -7.37
CA GLN A 88 -10.40 -4.65 -6.49
C GLN A 88 -10.53 -4.24 -5.01
N ILE A 89 -9.87 -3.17 -4.57
CA ILE A 89 -9.98 -2.69 -3.18
C ILE A 89 -11.39 -2.17 -2.91
N HIS A 90 -12.00 -1.45 -3.85
CA HIS A 90 -13.38 -0.93 -3.72
C HIS A 90 -14.40 -2.05 -3.48
N GLN A 91 -14.32 -3.14 -4.26
CA GLN A 91 -15.21 -4.29 -4.10
C GLN A 91 -15.13 -4.92 -2.70
N SER A 92 -13.96 -4.88 -2.07
CA SER A 92 -13.78 -5.37 -0.71
C SER A 92 -14.32 -4.44 0.37
N LEU A 93 -14.49 -3.15 0.07
CA LEU A 93 -15.10 -2.18 0.97
C LEU A 93 -16.63 -2.20 0.89
N THR A 94 -17.19 -2.64 -0.24
CA THR A 94 -18.65 -2.63 -0.49
C THR A 94 -19.34 -3.99 -0.41
N ASP A 95 -18.68 -5.11 -0.75
CA ASP A 95 -19.32 -6.43 -0.83
C ASP A 95 -18.88 -7.39 0.29
N GLU A 96 -19.86 -8.00 0.98
CA GLU A 96 -19.63 -9.08 1.96
C GLU A 96 -19.43 -10.46 1.30
N SER A 97 -19.79 -10.64 0.02
CA SER A 97 -19.99 -11.96 -0.61
C SER A 97 -18.76 -12.59 -1.29
N LYS A 98 -17.68 -11.85 -1.56
CA LYS A 98 -16.48 -12.37 -2.24
C LYS A 98 -15.32 -12.64 -1.27
N ILE A 99 -15.35 -13.79 -0.61
CA ILE A 99 -14.41 -14.19 0.46
C ILE A 99 -12.95 -14.12 0.00
N ASN A 100 -12.58 -14.68 -1.17
CA ASN A 100 -11.19 -14.70 -1.62
C ASN A 100 -10.63 -13.32 -1.99
N LEU A 101 -11.45 -12.48 -2.64
CA LEU A 101 -11.03 -11.12 -3.00
C LEU A 101 -10.83 -10.26 -1.75
N LYS A 102 -11.75 -10.37 -0.78
CA LYS A 102 -11.68 -9.72 0.54
C LYS A 102 -10.45 -10.14 1.35
N ILE A 103 -10.07 -11.42 1.30
CA ILE A 103 -8.85 -11.90 1.98
C ILE A 103 -7.59 -11.27 1.39
N GLN A 104 -7.49 -11.17 0.06
CA GLN A 104 -6.32 -10.59 -0.59
C GLN A 104 -6.23 -9.07 -0.38
N THR A 105 -7.35 -8.36 -0.52
CA THR A 105 -7.42 -6.90 -0.29
C THR A 105 -7.21 -6.54 1.17
N ASN A 106 -7.76 -7.30 2.12
CA ASN A 106 -7.48 -7.11 3.53
C ASN A 106 -5.99 -7.29 3.82
N LYS A 107 -5.34 -8.32 3.25
CA LYS A 107 -3.89 -8.50 3.39
C LYS A 107 -3.10 -7.34 2.79
N LEU A 108 -3.47 -6.85 1.61
CA LEU A 108 -2.82 -5.69 1.01
C LEU A 108 -2.95 -4.46 1.91
N LEU A 109 -4.16 -4.15 2.40
CA LEU A 109 -4.38 -2.99 3.25
C LEU A 109 -3.75 -3.12 4.65
N THR A 110 -3.63 -4.33 5.20
CA THR A 110 -3.02 -4.54 6.53
C THR A 110 -1.50 -4.62 6.50
N HIS A 111 -0.90 -5.05 5.39
CA HIS A 111 0.55 -5.24 5.28
C HIS A 111 1.25 -4.15 4.47
N LEU A 112 0.57 -3.47 3.55
CA LEU A 112 1.14 -2.44 2.71
C LEU A 112 0.62 -1.06 3.10
N THR A 113 1.55 -0.17 3.41
CA THR A 113 1.24 1.26 3.57
C THR A 113 1.05 1.93 2.20
N PHE A 114 0.41 3.09 2.16
CA PHE A 114 0.30 3.92 0.95
C PHE A 114 1.64 4.13 0.22
N THR A 115 2.75 4.28 0.95
CA THR A 115 4.07 4.43 0.34
C THR A 115 4.56 3.19 -0.39
N HIS A 116 4.15 1.97 -0.01
CA HIS A 116 4.40 0.78 -0.82
C HIS A 116 3.59 0.84 -2.11
N PHE A 117 2.31 1.22 -2.03
CA PHE A 117 1.47 1.37 -3.22
C PHE A 117 2.02 2.41 -4.19
N VAL A 118 2.57 3.53 -3.70
CA VAL A 118 3.23 4.55 -4.55
C VAL A 118 4.37 3.96 -5.38
N GLU A 119 5.10 2.96 -4.87
CA GLU A 119 6.13 2.28 -5.65
C GLU A 119 5.54 1.24 -6.61
N LEU A 120 4.52 0.50 -6.17
CA LEU A 120 3.86 -0.52 -6.97
C LEU A 120 3.10 0.04 -8.17
N ILE A 121 2.44 1.20 -8.03
CA ILE A 121 1.68 1.83 -9.13
C ILE A 121 2.59 2.29 -10.28
N LYS A 122 3.90 2.45 -10.06
CA LYS A 122 4.87 2.79 -11.11
C LYS A 122 5.17 1.62 -12.04
N ILE A 123 4.79 0.40 -11.65
CA ILE A 123 4.99 -0.81 -12.44
C ILE A 123 3.76 -1.00 -13.32
N ASP A 124 3.88 -0.78 -14.62
CA ASP A 124 2.74 -0.90 -15.55
C ASP A 124 2.27 -2.35 -15.74
N ASP A 125 3.21 -3.30 -15.77
CA ASP A 125 2.90 -4.72 -15.91
C ASP A 125 2.20 -5.27 -14.66
N LYS A 126 0.94 -5.70 -14.84
CA LYS A 126 0.08 -6.23 -13.77
C LYS A 126 0.66 -7.49 -13.11
N THR A 127 1.26 -8.39 -13.89
CA THR A 127 1.81 -9.66 -13.38
C THR A 127 3.06 -9.40 -12.56
N LYS A 128 3.95 -8.51 -13.04
CA LYS A 128 5.13 -8.05 -12.31
C LYS A 128 4.72 -7.39 -11.00
N ARG A 129 3.74 -6.50 -11.03
CA ARG A 129 3.21 -5.82 -9.83
C ARG A 129 2.66 -6.80 -8.80
N LEU A 130 1.82 -7.75 -9.24
CA LEU A 130 1.27 -8.81 -8.38
C LEU A 130 2.39 -9.65 -7.75
N CYS A 131 3.46 -9.94 -8.48
CA CYS A 131 4.60 -10.66 -7.92
C CYS A 131 5.24 -9.87 -6.77
N TYR A 132 5.53 -8.58 -6.98
CA TYR A 132 6.11 -7.74 -5.93
C TYR A 132 5.17 -7.57 -4.74
N GLU A 133 3.86 -7.45 -4.94
CA GLU A 133 2.87 -7.41 -3.86
C GLU A 133 2.96 -8.66 -2.97
N VAL A 134 2.92 -9.84 -3.60
CA VAL A 134 2.95 -11.13 -2.90
C VAL A 134 4.27 -11.30 -2.14
N GLU A 135 5.40 -11.00 -2.77
CA GLU A 135 6.71 -11.16 -2.13
C GLU A 135 6.97 -10.11 -1.04
N THR A 136 6.45 -8.89 -1.19
CA THR A 136 6.50 -7.86 -0.14
C THR A 136 5.76 -8.32 1.12
N ILE A 137 4.56 -8.91 0.96
CA ILE A 137 3.77 -9.42 2.08
C ILE A 137 4.46 -10.63 2.71
N LYS A 138 4.94 -11.59 1.91
CA LYS A 138 5.62 -12.79 2.43
C LYS A 138 6.92 -12.44 3.17
N GLY A 139 7.69 -11.51 2.63
CA GLY A 139 9.00 -11.12 3.15
C GLY A 139 8.97 -10.01 4.20
N ASN A 140 7.79 -9.45 4.50
CA ASN A 140 7.62 -8.22 5.30
C ASN A 140 8.63 -7.15 4.87
N TRP A 141 8.70 -6.86 3.57
CA TRP A 141 9.65 -5.89 3.05
C TRP A 141 9.23 -4.48 3.46
N SER A 142 10.20 -3.68 3.87
CA SER A 142 10.01 -2.24 4.00
C SER A 142 9.93 -1.61 2.61
N VAL A 143 9.48 -0.35 2.52
CA VAL A 143 9.48 0.40 1.26
C VAL A 143 10.87 0.46 0.63
N ARG A 144 11.92 0.58 1.45
CA ARG A 144 13.32 0.56 0.98
C ARG A 144 13.69 -0.78 0.35
N GLU A 145 13.26 -1.86 0.98
CA GLU A 145 13.54 -3.20 0.47
C GLU A 145 12.74 -3.49 -0.79
N LEU A 146 11.47 -3.13 -0.85
CA LEU A 146 10.66 -3.20 -2.07
C LEU A 146 11.35 -2.46 -3.23
N LYS A 147 11.81 -1.23 -3.00
CA LYS A 147 12.57 -0.46 -4.00
C LYS A 147 13.80 -1.20 -4.48
N ARG A 148 14.62 -1.70 -3.54
CA ARG A 148 15.82 -2.49 -3.86
C ARG A 148 15.47 -3.70 -4.74
N GLN A 149 14.42 -4.44 -4.38
CA GLN A 149 13.99 -5.63 -5.12
C GLN A 149 13.46 -5.32 -6.53
N ILE A 150 12.82 -4.15 -6.69
CA ILE A 150 12.43 -3.63 -8.00
C ILE A 150 13.68 -3.27 -8.83
N GLU A 151 14.63 -2.56 -8.23
CA GLU A 151 15.87 -2.11 -8.88
C GLU A 151 16.74 -3.27 -9.38
N ILE A 152 16.85 -4.35 -8.59
CA ILE A 152 17.61 -5.54 -8.99
C ILE A 152 16.84 -6.50 -9.91
N LEU A 153 15.67 -6.09 -10.41
CA LEU A 153 14.85 -6.86 -11.35
C LEU A 153 14.53 -8.27 -10.83
N LEU A 154 14.15 -8.36 -9.56
CA LEU A 154 13.86 -9.65 -8.92
C LEU A 154 12.84 -10.48 -9.73
N TYR A 155 11.81 -9.84 -10.26
CA TYR A 155 10.77 -10.52 -11.03
C TYR A 155 11.33 -11.29 -12.23
N GLU A 156 12.21 -10.64 -12.98
CA GLU A 156 12.90 -11.21 -14.14
C GLU A 156 13.80 -12.37 -13.71
N ARG A 157 14.49 -12.23 -12.58
CA ARG A 157 15.36 -13.27 -12.02
C ARG A 157 14.56 -14.50 -11.56
N ILE A 158 13.37 -14.32 -10.99
CA ILE A 158 12.46 -15.42 -10.64
C ILE A 158 11.97 -16.15 -11.90
N GLY A 159 11.72 -15.42 -12.98
CA GLY A 159 11.34 -15.99 -14.27
C GLY A 159 12.43 -16.89 -14.88
N LEU A 160 13.70 -16.54 -14.68
CA LEU A 160 14.87 -17.25 -15.20
C LEU A 160 15.39 -18.37 -14.28
N SER A 161 15.03 -18.36 -12.99
CA SER A 161 15.53 -19.34 -12.03
C SER A 161 14.85 -20.70 -12.18
N LYS A 162 15.65 -21.76 -12.25
CA LYS A 162 15.16 -23.16 -12.18
C LYS A 162 14.60 -23.52 -10.80
N ASP A 163 15.07 -22.87 -9.74
CA ASP A 163 14.56 -23.02 -8.38
C ASP A 163 14.19 -21.66 -7.78
N LYS A 164 12.89 -21.36 -7.84
CA LYS A 164 12.32 -20.09 -7.37
C LYS A 164 12.38 -19.96 -5.85
N ASN A 165 12.20 -21.06 -5.12
CA ASN A 165 12.13 -21.03 -3.66
C ASN A 165 13.50 -20.84 -3.02
N ALA A 166 14.55 -21.43 -3.60
CA ALA A 166 15.92 -21.22 -3.15
C ALA A 166 16.36 -19.75 -3.27
N LEU A 167 16.07 -19.11 -4.41
CA LEU A 167 16.40 -17.71 -4.66
C LEU A 167 15.66 -16.74 -3.72
N LEU A 168 14.38 -17.02 -3.42
CA LEU A 168 13.62 -16.21 -2.46
C LEU A 168 14.14 -16.34 -1.03
N LYS A 169 14.65 -17.53 -0.64
CA LYS A 169 15.26 -17.73 0.68
C LYS A 169 16.58 -16.96 0.83
N SER A 170 17.46 -16.98 -0.18
CA SER A 170 18.74 -16.27 -0.11
C SER A 170 18.56 -14.75 0.05
N LEU A 171 17.58 -14.17 -0.63
CA LEU A 171 17.29 -12.72 -0.56
C LEU A 171 16.75 -12.29 0.81
N ASN A 172 16.01 -13.16 1.49
CA ASN A 172 15.52 -12.88 2.84
C ASN A 172 16.59 -13.06 3.92
N CYS A 173 17.65 -13.84 3.66
CA CYS A 173 18.78 -14.04 4.57
C CYS A 173 19.81 -12.90 4.55
N GLU A 174 19.90 -12.11 3.49
CA GLU A 174 20.78 -10.92 3.41
C GLU A 174 20.39 -9.81 4.41
N LYS A 175 19.26 -9.92 5.11
CA LYS A 175 18.77 -8.96 6.12
C LYS A 175 19.58 -8.91 7.44
N LYS A 176 20.79 -9.46 7.49
CA LYS A 176 21.69 -9.40 8.66
C LYS A 176 23.08 -8.90 8.28
N ILE A 177 23.23 -7.58 8.11
CA ILE A 177 24.48 -6.85 8.39
C ILE A 177 24.08 -5.51 8.99
#